data_AF-A0A3D4GUZ0-F1
#
_entry.id   AF-A0A3D4GUZ0-F1
#
_cell.length_a   1.000
_cell.length_b   1.000
_cell.length_c   1.000
_cell.angle_alpha   90.00
_cell.angle_beta   90.00
_cell.angle_gamma   90.00
#
_symmetry.space_group_name_H-M   'P 1'
#
loop_
_entity.id
_entity.type
_entity.pdbx_description
1 polymer ?
#
loop_
_entity_poly.entity_id
_entity_poly.type
_entity_poly.pdbx_seq_one_letter_code
_entity_poly.pdbx_strand_id
1 'polypeptide(L)'
;MIIPSRLLPGATIGVVAPSGPFPAERLRPGLEYLRSRGYLIKEGMAIYSRERFLAGNDKARAADLMNMFLDPEVDAIFVARGGYGSARLLDLLDYEAIRMNAKPLVGFSDTTALQLGIFSRTRLVTYSGLTLCGDVTETGFEEFTEQALWEALSNETLSPIEELQAIRGGDFSGVLLGGCLSLVSSLLGTSYMPDLAGAVLVLEDVNEPLYRID
;
A
#
# COMPACT_ATOMS: atom_id res chain seq x y z
N MET A 1 -18.47 1.52 0.49
CA MET A 1 -17.03 1.20 0.59
C MET A 1 -16.92 -0.15 1.28
N ILE A 2 -15.95 -0.95 0.90
CA ILE A 2 -15.64 -2.23 1.54
C ILE A 2 -14.49 -1.96 2.49
N ILE A 3 -14.77 -2.01 3.79
CA ILE A 3 -13.75 -1.89 4.82
C ILE A 3 -13.32 -3.32 5.16
N PRO A 4 -12.05 -3.68 5.02
CA PRO A 4 -11.60 -5.03 5.35
C PRO A 4 -11.74 -5.30 6.85
N SER A 5 -11.82 -6.59 7.20
CA SER A 5 -11.81 -7.03 8.60
C SER A 5 -10.53 -6.56 9.30
N ARG A 6 -10.64 -6.24 10.59
CA ARG A 6 -9.47 -5.91 11.42
C ARG A 6 -8.48 -7.09 11.43
N LEU A 7 -7.19 -6.77 11.46
CA LEU A 7 -6.13 -7.77 11.56
C LEU A 7 -6.00 -8.23 13.02
N LEU A 8 -6.08 -9.54 13.23
CA LEU A 8 -6.03 -10.14 14.57
C LEU A 8 -4.60 -10.58 14.93
N PRO A 9 -4.21 -10.59 16.22
CA PRO A 9 -2.97 -11.22 16.65
C PRO A 9 -2.87 -12.67 16.17
N GLY A 10 -1.70 -13.08 15.67
CA GLY A 10 -1.49 -14.44 15.13
C GLY A 10 -1.92 -14.63 13.67
N ALA A 11 -2.49 -13.60 13.03
CA ALA A 11 -2.88 -13.62 11.63
C ALA A 11 -1.69 -13.82 10.67
N THR A 12 -1.98 -14.16 9.41
CA THR A 12 -0.98 -14.31 8.36
C THR A 12 -0.90 -13.07 7.49
N ILE A 13 0.31 -12.56 7.33
CA ILE A 13 0.62 -11.44 6.44
C ILE A 13 1.29 -11.98 5.17
N GLY A 14 0.65 -11.77 4.03
CA GLY A 14 1.22 -11.95 2.71
C GLY A 14 2.16 -10.79 2.38
N VAL A 15 3.34 -11.07 1.84
CA VAL A 15 4.32 -10.03 1.45
C VAL A 15 4.62 -10.12 -0.04
N VAL A 16 4.50 -9.00 -0.74
CA VAL A 16 4.66 -8.93 -2.21
C VAL A 16 5.55 -7.76 -2.64
N ALA A 17 6.12 -7.86 -3.85
CA ALA A 17 6.95 -6.82 -4.46
C ALA A 17 6.36 -6.35 -5.81
N PRO A 18 5.33 -5.49 -5.81
CA PRO A 18 4.66 -5.08 -7.03
C PRO A 18 5.44 -4.01 -7.82
N SER A 19 6.59 -3.55 -7.34
CA SER A 19 7.30 -2.38 -7.85
C SER A 19 8.78 -2.69 -8.14
N GLY A 20 9.71 -1.97 -7.52
CA GLY A 20 11.14 -2.11 -7.76
C GLY A 20 11.79 -3.25 -6.98
N PRO A 21 12.90 -3.83 -7.48
CA PRO A 21 13.61 -4.91 -6.80
C PRO A 21 14.35 -4.39 -5.56
N PHE A 22 14.72 -5.32 -4.69
CA PHE A 22 15.56 -5.10 -3.52
C PHE A 22 16.39 -6.35 -3.24
N PRO A 23 17.53 -6.20 -2.58
CA PRO A 23 18.28 -7.35 -2.11
C PRO A 23 17.64 -7.89 -0.82
N ALA A 24 17.71 -9.21 -0.62
CA ALA A 24 16.89 -9.91 0.38
C ALA A 24 17.13 -9.42 1.82
N GLU A 25 18.36 -9.00 2.12
CA GLU A 25 18.74 -8.44 3.42
C GLU A 25 17.96 -7.20 3.80
N ARG A 26 17.41 -6.44 2.83
CA ARG A 26 16.59 -5.26 3.12
C ARG A 26 15.19 -5.59 3.61
N LEU A 27 14.67 -6.76 3.28
CA LEU A 27 13.34 -7.19 3.73
C LEU A 27 13.41 -7.89 5.09
N ARG A 28 14.56 -8.50 5.41
CA ARG A 28 14.78 -9.29 6.63
C ARG A 28 14.34 -8.57 7.92
N PRO A 29 14.70 -7.30 8.21
CA PRO A 29 14.26 -6.62 9.43
C PRO A 29 12.74 -6.51 9.52
N GLY A 30 12.08 -6.18 8.40
CA GLY A 30 10.61 -6.13 8.32
C GLY A 30 9.95 -7.47 8.65
N LEU A 31 10.48 -8.58 8.12
CA LEU A 31 9.94 -9.92 8.40
C LEU A 31 10.18 -10.34 9.86
N GLU A 32 11.35 -10.04 10.41
CA GLU A 32 11.68 -10.32 11.81
C GLU A 32 10.78 -9.54 12.77
N TYR A 33 10.52 -8.26 12.46
CA TYR A 33 9.59 -7.42 13.20
C TYR A 33 8.15 -7.96 13.17
N LEU A 34 7.63 -8.34 12.00
CA LEU A 34 6.29 -8.93 11.92
C LEU A 34 6.20 -10.25 12.70
N ARG A 35 7.24 -11.10 12.65
CA ARG A 35 7.31 -12.34 13.45
C ARG A 35 7.39 -12.06 14.94
N SER A 36 8.12 -11.04 15.38
CA SER A 36 8.23 -10.70 16.81
C SER A 36 6.91 -10.18 17.38
N ARG A 37 6.07 -9.57 16.53
CA ARG A 37 4.67 -9.21 16.82
C ARG A 37 3.70 -10.41 16.82
N GLY A 38 4.19 -11.61 16.48
CA GLY A 38 3.43 -12.87 16.52
C GLY A 38 2.69 -13.22 15.23
N TYR A 39 2.95 -12.54 14.11
CA TYR A 39 2.31 -12.84 12.84
C TYR A 39 3.00 -13.98 12.08
N LEU A 40 2.20 -14.74 11.33
CA LEU A 40 2.70 -15.66 10.31
C LEU A 40 2.98 -14.89 9.01
N ILE A 41 3.91 -15.39 8.19
CA ILE A 41 4.32 -14.70 6.97
C ILE A 41 4.27 -15.65 5.79
N LYS A 42 3.66 -15.20 4.69
CA LYS A 42 3.75 -15.83 3.36
C LYS A 42 4.38 -14.86 2.38
N GLU A 43 5.54 -15.22 1.83
CA GLU A 43 6.21 -14.40 0.81
C GLU A 43 5.70 -14.78 -0.59
N GLY A 44 5.56 -13.78 -1.47
CA GLY A 44 5.28 -14.00 -2.89
C GLY A 44 6.38 -14.84 -3.54
N MET A 45 6.02 -15.70 -4.49
CA MET A 45 6.97 -16.60 -5.13
C MET A 45 8.05 -15.83 -5.91
N ALA A 46 7.68 -14.71 -6.51
CA ALA A 46 8.56 -13.90 -7.32
C ALA A 46 9.15 -12.69 -6.57
N ILE A 47 8.96 -12.60 -5.24
CA ILE A 47 9.30 -11.40 -4.44
C ILE A 47 10.77 -10.94 -4.59
N TYR A 48 11.71 -11.87 -4.78
CA TYR A 48 13.14 -11.58 -4.99
C TYR A 48 13.57 -11.60 -6.45
N SER A 49 12.63 -11.72 -7.38
CA SER A 49 12.91 -11.69 -8.81
C SER A 49 13.41 -10.31 -9.23
N ARG A 50 14.19 -10.28 -10.31
CA ARG A 50 14.67 -9.04 -10.89
C ARG A 50 14.56 -9.08 -12.40
N GLU A 51 13.94 -8.06 -12.96
CA GLU A 51 13.94 -7.79 -14.40
C GLU A 51 14.25 -6.32 -14.63
N ARG A 52 15.50 -6.02 -14.99
CA ARG A 52 16.02 -4.66 -15.10
C ARG A 52 15.78 -3.87 -13.78
N PHE A 53 14.84 -2.93 -13.80
CA PHE A 53 14.47 -2.06 -12.68
C PHE A 53 13.17 -2.50 -11.97
N LEU A 54 12.61 -3.67 -12.31
CA LEU A 54 11.38 -4.24 -11.73
C LEU A 54 11.69 -5.48 -10.88
N ALA A 55 10.86 -5.74 -9.86
CA ALA A 55 10.90 -6.94 -9.03
C ALA A 55 10.32 -8.19 -9.74
N GLY A 56 10.80 -8.45 -10.96
CA GLY A 56 10.26 -9.46 -11.89
C GLY A 56 9.33 -8.88 -12.95
N ASN A 57 8.93 -9.70 -13.93
CA ASN A 57 8.00 -9.27 -14.97
C ASN A 57 6.59 -8.97 -14.41
N ASP A 58 5.81 -8.23 -15.20
CA ASP A 58 4.46 -7.79 -14.85
C ASP A 58 3.55 -8.97 -14.46
N LYS A 59 3.61 -10.10 -15.18
CA LYS A 59 2.77 -11.27 -14.90
C LYS A 59 3.10 -11.92 -13.56
N ALA A 60 4.39 -12.07 -13.24
CA ALA A 60 4.83 -12.66 -11.99
C ALA A 60 4.45 -11.80 -10.79
N ARG A 61 4.65 -10.47 -10.88
CA ARG A 61 4.27 -9.51 -9.83
C ARG A 61 2.75 -9.45 -9.62
N ALA A 62 1.97 -9.46 -10.71
CA ALA A 62 0.51 -9.53 -10.62
C ALA A 62 0.03 -10.86 -10.03
N ALA A 63 0.65 -11.98 -10.41
CA ALA A 63 0.33 -13.30 -9.88
C ALA A 63 0.60 -13.38 -8.38
N ASP A 64 1.74 -12.87 -7.89
CA ASP A 64 2.02 -12.81 -6.45
C ASP A 64 0.95 -12.03 -5.69
N LEU A 65 0.55 -10.84 -6.19
CA LEU A 65 -0.51 -10.05 -5.57
C LEU A 65 -1.86 -10.80 -5.57
N MET A 66 -2.26 -11.36 -6.71
CA MET A 66 -3.52 -12.10 -6.83
C MET A 66 -3.54 -13.36 -5.97
N ASN A 67 -2.43 -14.08 -5.88
CA ASN A 67 -2.31 -15.27 -5.02
C ASN A 67 -2.54 -14.90 -3.55
N MET A 68 -2.00 -13.77 -3.08
CA MET A 68 -2.23 -13.31 -1.70
C MET A 68 -3.68 -12.89 -1.44
N PHE A 69 -4.37 -12.31 -2.44
CA PHE A 69 -5.81 -12.06 -2.33
C PHE A 69 -6.61 -13.35 -2.29
N LEU A 70 -6.32 -14.31 -3.17
CA LEU A 70 -7.05 -15.58 -3.32
C LEU A 70 -6.79 -16.59 -2.20
N ASP A 71 -5.66 -16.49 -1.52
CA ASP A 71 -5.32 -17.39 -0.41
C ASP A 71 -6.17 -17.08 0.82
N PRO A 72 -7.05 -18.01 1.27
CA PRO A 72 -7.92 -17.78 2.43
C PRO A 72 -7.16 -17.79 3.75
N GLU A 73 -5.90 -18.25 3.78
CA GLU A 73 -5.06 -18.19 4.97
C GLU A 73 -4.34 -16.85 5.13
N VAL A 74 -4.39 -15.96 4.13
CA VAL A 74 -3.77 -14.62 4.18
C VAL A 74 -4.79 -13.60 4.65
N ASP A 75 -4.50 -12.92 5.75
CA ASP A 75 -5.39 -11.95 6.39
C ASP A 75 -5.08 -10.50 6.00
N ALA A 76 -3.84 -10.19 5.60
CA ALA A 76 -3.42 -8.88 5.10
C ALA A 76 -2.25 -9.01 4.11
N ILE A 77 -2.09 -8.01 3.25
CA ILE A 77 -1.05 -7.95 2.23
C ILE A 77 -0.18 -6.72 2.44
N PHE A 78 1.12 -6.92 2.64
CA PHE A 78 2.09 -5.86 2.84
C PHE A 78 3.04 -5.78 1.63
N VAL A 79 3.29 -4.57 1.16
CA VAL A 79 4.25 -4.33 0.09
C VAL A 79 5.66 -4.24 0.66
N ALA A 80 6.57 -5.02 0.10
CA ALA A 80 7.97 -5.03 0.52
C ALA A 80 8.66 -3.69 0.26
N ARG A 81 8.48 -3.10 -0.94
CA ARG A 81 8.99 -1.77 -1.27
C ARG A 81 8.20 -1.12 -2.42
N GLY A 82 8.25 0.21 -2.49
CA GLY A 82 7.81 1.00 -3.66
C GLY A 82 8.79 0.97 -4.84
N GLY A 83 8.98 2.10 -5.51
CA GLY A 83 9.89 2.21 -6.66
C GLY A 83 9.14 2.58 -7.94
N TYR A 84 9.12 1.69 -8.93
CA TYR A 84 8.38 1.91 -10.16
C TYR A 84 7.75 0.61 -10.64
N GLY A 85 6.53 0.70 -11.16
CA GLY A 85 5.94 -0.34 -12.00
C GLY A 85 4.69 -0.99 -11.44
N SER A 86 4.16 -0.54 -10.30
CA SER A 86 2.89 -1.02 -9.75
C SER A 86 1.71 -0.75 -10.70
N ALA A 87 1.69 0.41 -11.36
CA ALA A 87 0.65 0.81 -12.31
C ALA A 87 0.55 -0.15 -13.51
N ARG A 88 1.66 -0.80 -13.88
CA ARG A 88 1.71 -1.79 -14.97
C ARG A 88 0.89 -3.05 -14.68
N LEU A 89 0.55 -3.27 -13.41
CA LEU A 89 -0.19 -4.45 -12.99
C LEU A 89 -1.72 -4.26 -13.11
N LEU A 90 -2.21 -3.02 -13.23
CA LEU A 90 -3.63 -2.69 -13.18
C LEU A 90 -4.48 -3.43 -14.21
N ASP A 91 -3.98 -3.62 -15.43
CA ASP A 91 -4.69 -4.38 -16.48
C ASP A 91 -4.64 -5.90 -16.28
N LEU A 92 -3.84 -6.40 -15.33
CA LEU A 92 -3.62 -7.82 -15.08
C LEU A 92 -4.39 -8.36 -13.87
N LEU A 93 -5.05 -7.48 -13.09
CA LEU A 93 -5.74 -7.88 -11.86
C LEU A 93 -7.18 -8.32 -12.12
N ASP A 94 -7.61 -9.36 -11.41
CA ASP A 94 -9.02 -9.73 -11.32
C ASP A 94 -9.67 -8.97 -10.16
N TYR A 95 -10.30 -7.85 -10.49
CA TYR A 95 -10.96 -6.99 -9.52
C TYR A 95 -12.20 -7.61 -8.87
N GLU A 96 -12.85 -8.60 -9.52
CA GLU A 96 -13.95 -9.32 -8.88
C GLU A 96 -13.40 -10.23 -7.78
N ALA A 97 -12.31 -10.94 -8.07
CA ALA A 97 -11.66 -11.79 -7.08
C ALA A 97 -11.12 -10.98 -5.89
N ILE A 98 -10.53 -9.80 -6.15
CA ILE A 98 -10.12 -8.87 -5.08
C ILE A 98 -11.32 -8.43 -4.23
N ARG A 99 -12.44 -8.09 -4.86
CA ARG A 99 -13.65 -7.67 -4.14
C ARG A 99 -14.20 -8.78 -3.25
N MET A 100 -14.23 -10.02 -3.75
CA MET A 100 -14.74 -11.19 -3.04
C MET A 100 -13.82 -11.65 -1.91
N ASN A 101 -12.51 -11.34 -1.99
CA ASN A 101 -11.51 -11.70 -0.99
C ASN A 101 -10.88 -10.45 -0.35
N ALA A 102 -11.72 -9.46 -0.07
CA ALA A 102 -11.33 -8.17 0.47
C ALA A 102 -10.51 -8.32 1.77
N LYS A 103 -9.27 -7.83 1.74
CA LYS A 103 -8.34 -7.81 2.87
C LYS A 103 -7.45 -6.56 2.82
N PRO A 104 -6.84 -6.13 3.94
CA PRO A 104 -5.99 -4.96 3.96
C PRO A 104 -4.82 -5.10 2.96
N LEU A 105 -4.64 -4.07 2.14
CA LEU A 105 -3.43 -3.87 1.34
C LEU A 105 -2.69 -2.66 1.90
N VAL A 106 -1.48 -2.89 2.41
CA VAL A 106 -0.61 -1.87 3.00
C VAL A 106 0.57 -1.60 2.07
N GLY A 107 0.78 -0.33 1.74
CA GLY A 107 1.91 0.11 0.92
C GLY A 107 2.13 1.61 1.04
N PHE A 108 3.10 2.15 0.31
CA PHE A 108 3.36 3.58 0.23
C PHE A 108 4.07 3.92 -1.08
N SER A 109 4.14 5.21 -1.46
CA SER A 109 4.80 5.69 -2.68
C SER A 109 4.22 5.05 -3.96
N ASP A 110 5.00 4.33 -4.77
CA ASP A 110 4.56 3.70 -6.03
C ASP A 110 3.32 2.81 -5.87
N THR A 111 3.08 2.20 -4.70
CA THR A 111 1.86 1.40 -4.43
C THR A 111 0.56 2.21 -4.58
N THR A 112 0.64 3.55 -4.55
CA THR A 112 -0.49 4.47 -4.81
C THR A 112 -1.31 4.07 -6.02
N ALA A 113 -0.65 3.69 -7.14
CA ALA A 113 -1.39 3.35 -8.35
C ALA A 113 -2.29 2.11 -8.17
N LEU A 114 -1.78 1.08 -7.47
CA LEU A 114 -2.56 -0.11 -7.12
C LEU A 114 -3.68 0.22 -6.15
N GLN A 115 -3.40 1.02 -5.12
CA GLN A 115 -4.38 1.40 -4.10
C GLN A 115 -5.57 2.15 -4.71
N LEU A 116 -5.29 3.16 -5.55
CA LEU A 116 -6.32 3.92 -6.25
C LEU A 116 -7.08 3.06 -7.27
N GLY A 117 -6.38 2.24 -8.05
CA GLY A 117 -7.00 1.33 -9.00
C GLY A 117 -7.91 0.31 -8.34
N ILE A 118 -7.46 -0.33 -7.25
CA ILE A 118 -8.26 -1.27 -6.46
C ILE A 118 -9.48 -0.56 -5.88
N PHE A 119 -9.30 0.59 -5.24
CA PHE A 119 -10.42 1.35 -4.67
C PHE A 119 -11.44 1.77 -5.74
N SER A 120 -10.98 2.27 -6.89
CA SER A 120 -11.86 2.68 -8.00
C SER A 120 -12.71 1.51 -8.51
N ARG A 121 -12.10 0.33 -8.67
CA ARG A 121 -12.76 -0.85 -9.28
C ARG A 121 -13.56 -1.69 -8.29
N THR A 122 -13.25 -1.63 -7.00
CA THR A 122 -13.84 -2.54 -6.00
C THR A 122 -14.50 -1.82 -4.82
N ARG A 123 -14.17 -0.54 -4.60
CA ARG A 123 -14.47 0.23 -3.38
C ARG A 123 -13.81 -0.32 -2.11
N LEU A 124 -12.83 -1.23 -2.24
CA LEU A 124 -12.01 -1.72 -1.14
C LEU A 124 -11.09 -0.63 -0.61
N VAL A 125 -11.18 -0.37 0.70
CA VAL A 125 -10.27 0.51 1.41
C VAL A 125 -8.90 -0.14 1.52
N THR A 126 -7.86 0.62 1.20
CA THR A 126 -6.45 0.25 1.29
C THR A 126 -5.70 1.26 2.15
N TYR A 127 -4.52 0.90 2.66
CA TYR A 127 -3.80 1.66 3.67
C TYR A 127 -2.46 2.17 3.12
N SER A 128 -2.25 3.48 3.17
CA SER A 128 -1.01 4.13 2.72
C SER A 128 -0.16 4.54 3.92
N GLY A 129 1.13 4.20 3.94
CA GLY A 129 2.07 4.68 4.97
C GLY A 129 3.22 3.74 5.35
N LEU A 130 3.31 2.54 4.78
CA LEU A 130 4.39 1.60 5.09
C LEU A 130 4.92 0.88 3.85
N THR A 131 6.24 0.75 3.77
CA THR A 131 6.94 -0.30 3.03
C THR A 131 7.95 -1.02 3.93
N LEU A 132 7.94 -2.35 3.94
CA LEU A 132 8.78 -3.12 4.88
C LEU A 132 10.29 -2.83 4.72
N CYS A 133 10.79 -2.69 3.50
CA CYS A 133 12.21 -2.41 3.21
C CYS A 133 12.61 -0.94 3.43
N GLY A 134 11.63 -0.03 3.53
CA GLY A 134 11.85 1.41 3.64
C GLY A 134 11.81 1.89 5.10
N ASP A 135 10.81 1.40 5.83
CA ASP A 135 10.41 2.00 7.11
C ASP A 135 10.77 1.13 8.33
N VAL A 136 11.00 -0.18 8.12
CA VAL A 136 11.43 -1.09 9.17
C VAL A 136 12.92 -1.41 8.99
N THR A 137 13.73 -1.04 9.98
CA THR A 137 15.19 -1.16 9.92
C THR A 137 15.71 -2.06 11.05
N GLU A 138 16.98 -2.45 10.98
CA GLU A 138 17.65 -3.16 12.09
C GLU A 138 17.67 -2.35 13.38
N THR A 139 17.64 -1.01 13.26
CA THR A 139 17.65 -0.08 14.40
C THR A 139 16.26 0.21 14.96
N GLY A 140 15.21 -0.32 14.32
CA GLY A 140 13.83 -0.20 14.78
C GLY A 140 12.86 0.27 13.69
N PHE A 141 11.64 0.50 14.15
CA PHE A 141 10.53 1.05 13.40
C PHE A 141 10.09 2.33 14.12
N GLU A 142 9.89 3.41 13.38
CA GLU A 142 9.52 4.71 13.94
C GLU A 142 8.17 4.61 14.66
N GLU A 143 8.12 5.09 15.91
CA GLU A 143 7.03 4.83 16.87
C GLU A 143 5.68 5.37 16.40
N PHE A 144 5.64 6.58 15.84
CA PHE A 144 4.42 7.16 15.32
C PHE A 144 3.85 6.35 14.16
N THR A 145 4.71 5.97 13.20
CA THR A 145 4.33 5.17 12.04
C THR A 145 3.88 3.77 12.44
N GLU A 146 4.58 3.15 13.40
CA GLU A 146 4.21 1.87 13.98
C GLU A 146 2.82 1.94 14.62
N GLN A 147 2.60 2.90 15.51
CA GLN A 147 1.33 3.07 16.22
C GLN A 147 0.19 3.31 15.23
N ALA A 148 0.34 4.28 14.32
CA ALA A 148 -0.69 4.63 13.35
C ALA A 148 -1.07 3.46 12.44
N LEU A 149 -0.09 2.65 12.00
CA LEU A 149 -0.33 1.45 11.21
C LEU A 149 -1.22 0.46 11.96
N TRP A 150 -0.91 0.16 13.22
CA TRP A 150 -1.62 -0.86 13.97
C TRP A 150 -2.99 -0.39 14.47
N GLU A 151 -3.15 0.90 14.79
CA GLU A 151 -4.48 1.50 15.03
C GLU A 151 -5.36 1.34 13.78
N ALA A 152 -4.83 1.67 12.59
CA ALA A 152 -5.55 1.58 11.32
C ALA A 152 -5.97 0.14 11.00
N LEU A 153 -5.08 -0.84 11.21
CA LEU A 153 -5.35 -2.25 10.93
C LEU A 153 -6.21 -2.94 11.98
N SER A 154 -6.28 -2.40 13.20
CA SER A 154 -7.13 -2.93 14.28
C SER A 154 -8.56 -2.37 14.21
N ASN A 155 -8.84 -1.47 13.25
CA ASN A 155 -10.06 -0.65 13.17
C ASN A 155 -10.30 0.16 14.45
N GLU A 156 -9.23 0.66 15.05
CA GLU A 156 -9.28 1.58 16.18
C GLU A 156 -9.40 3.03 15.68
N THR A 157 -9.72 3.96 16.59
CA THR A 157 -9.76 5.38 16.24
C THR A 157 -8.33 5.86 16.06
N LEU A 158 -8.00 6.42 14.90
CA LEU A 158 -6.69 7.00 14.65
C LEU A 158 -6.46 8.19 15.57
N SER A 159 -5.26 8.24 16.15
CA SER A 159 -4.79 9.40 16.88
C SER A 159 -4.80 10.66 16.00
N PRO A 160 -5.20 11.84 16.53
CA PRO A 160 -5.19 13.08 15.76
C PRO A 160 -3.77 13.50 15.38
N ILE A 161 -3.62 14.15 14.23
CA ILE A 161 -2.34 14.71 13.78
C ILE A 161 -2.12 16.04 14.50
N GLU A 162 -1.03 16.14 15.27
CA GLU A 162 -0.78 17.31 16.12
C GLU A 162 -0.06 18.47 15.39
N GLU A 163 0.75 18.19 14.37
CA GLU A 163 1.58 19.18 13.67
C GLU A 163 1.03 19.54 12.28
N LEU A 164 -0.11 20.25 12.24
CA LEU A 164 -0.72 20.74 11.00
C LEU A 164 -0.62 22.26 10.86
N GLN A 165 -0.11 22.73 9.71
CA GLN A 165 -0.19 24.14 9.33
C GLN A 165 -1.32 24.38 8.34
N ALA A 166 -2.34 25.13 8.75
CA ALA A 166 -3.43 25.52 7.86
C ALA A 166 -2.99 26.64 6.91
N ILE A 167 -2.98 26.37 5.60
CA ILE A 167 -2.81 27.39 4.56
C ILE A 167 -4.12 28.17 4.35
N ARG A 168 -5.25 27.47 4.45
CA ARG A 168 -6.60 28.03 4.46
C ARG A 168 -7.41 27.38 5.58
N GLY A 169 -8.21 28.16 6.29
CA GLY A 169 -9.11 27.64 7.31
C GLY A 169 -10.44 27.13 6.75
N GLY A 170 -11.21 26.47 7.60
CA GLY A 170 -12.54 25.95 7.30
C GLY A 170 -12.67 24.47 7.68
N ASP A 171 -13.92 24.04 7.87
CA ASP A 171 -14.26 22.65 8.19
C ASP A 171 -14.69 21.93 6.91
N PHE A 172 -14.15 20.73 6.70
CA PHE A 172 -14.48 19.87 5.58
C PHE A 172 -14.43 18.41 5.99
N SER A 173 -15.17 17.56 5.29
CA SER A 173 -15.16 16.11 5.48
C SER A 173 -15.40 15.43 4.14
N GLY A 174 -14.86 14.22 3.99
CA GLY A 174 -14.92 13.47 2.74
C GLY A 174 -14.12 12.18 2.83
N VAL A 175 -14.18 11.39 1.76
CA VAL A 175 -13.34 10.18 1.64
C VAL A 175 -11.89 10.61 1.45
N LEU A 176 -10.98 10.01 2.22
CA LEU A 176 -9.55 10.24 2.05
C LEU A 176 -9.07 9.53 0.79
N LEU A 177 -8.56 10.28 -0.19
CA LEU A 177 -7.99 9.75 -1.43
C LEU A 177 -6.66 10.45 -1.72
N GLY A 178 -5.78 9.79 -2.47
CA GLY A 178 -4.51 10.36 -2.91
C GLY A 178 -3.35 9.40 -2.74
N GLY A 179 -2.23 9.89 -2.23
CA GLY A 179 -0.93 9.22 -2.19
C GLY A 179 0.11 10.02 -2.96
N CYS A 180 0.99 9.32 -3.67
CA CYS A 180 2.06 9.95 -4.43
C CYS A 180 1.50 10.78 -5.61
N LEU A 181 1.77 12.09 -5.64
CA LEU A 181 1.19 13.07 -6.57
C LEU A 181 1.47 12.69 -8.04
N SER A 182 2.70 12.30 -8.35
CA SER A 182 3.08 11.85 -9.68
C SER A 182 2.26 10.63 -10.15
N LEU A 183 1.96 9.70 -9.24
CA LEU A 183 1.13 8.53 -9.54
C LEU A 183 -0.35 8.90 -9.65
N VAL A 184 -0.87 9.74 -8.74
CA VAL A 184 -2.24 10.29 -8.83
C VAL A 184 -2.44 10.96 -10.19
N SER A 185 -1.50 11.82 -10.59
CA SER A 185 -1.52 12.54 -11.86
C SER A 185 -1.47 11.58 -13.06
N SER A 186 -0.66 10.52 -12.97
CA SER A 186 -0.55 9.53 -14.05
C SER A 186 -1.82 8.72 -14.30
N LEU A 187 -2.70 8.60 -13.30
CA LEU A 187 -3.95 7.85 -13.42
C LEU A 187 -5.10 8.69 -13.98
N LEU A 188 -4.99 10.02 -14.00
CA LEU A 188 -6.05 10.89 -14.53
C LEU A 188 -6.45 10.49 -15.96
N GLY A 189 -7.75 10.40 -16.19
CA GLY A 189 -8.31 9.97 -17.48
C GLY A 189 -8.34 8.45 -17.70
N THR A 190 -7.78 7.65 -16.79
CA THR A 190 -7.90 6.18 -16.83
C THR A 190 -9.11 5.69 -16.03
N SER A 191 -9.51 4.44 -16.26
CA SER A 191 -10.55 3.77 -15.45
C SER A 191 -10.12 3.42 -14.02
N TYR A 192 -8.84 3.67 -13.68
CA TYR A 192 -8.25 3.35 -12.38
C TYR A 192 -8.22 4.54 -11.43
N MET A 193 -8.50 5.75 -11.93
CA MET A 193 -8.68 6.91 -11.08
C MET A 193 -10.07 6.90 -10.44
N PRO A 194 -10.19 6.98 -9.10
CA PRO A 194 -11.49 7.16 -8.47
C PRO A 194 -12.04 8.56 -8.73
N ASP A 195 -13.36 8.70 -8.66
CA ASP A 195 -14.01 10.01 -8.62
C ASP A 195 -13.57 10.77 -7.36
N LEU A 196 -13.05 11.98 -7.56
CA LEU A 196 -12.53 12.85 -6.51
C LEU A 196 -13.57 13.85 -5.99
N ALA A 197 -14.77 13.88 -6.56
CA ALA A 197 -15.82 14.81 -6.14
C ALA A 197 -16.14 14.62 -4.63
N GLY A 198 -15.92 15.67 -3.85
CA GLY A 198 -16.14 15.66 -2.39
C GLY A 198 -15.11 14.86 -1.58
N ALA A 199 -14.01 14.43 -2.19
CA ALA A 199 -12.91 13.77 -1.48
C ALA A 199 -12.02 14.77 -0.74
N VAL A 200 -11.37 14.30 0.34
CA VAL A 200 -10.24 14.98 0.97
C VAL A 200 -8.98 14.40 0.36
N LEU A 201 -8.24 15.23 -0.38
CA LEU A 201 -7.01 14.81 -1.05
C LEU A 201 -5.82 14.88 -0.10
N VAL A 202 -5.07 13.78 0.00
CA VAL A 202 -3.77 13.71 0.67
C VAL A 202 -2.72 13.42 -0.38
N LEU A 203 -1.82 14.37 -0.60
CA LEU A 203 -0.82 14.30 -1.67
C LEU A 203 0.56 14.45 -1.07
N GLU A 204 1.45 13.55 -1.47
CA GLU A 204 2.88 13.58 -1.14
C GLU A 204 3.69 13.35 -2.41
N ASP A 205 4.92 13.84 -2.46
CA ASP A 205 5.88 13.42 -3.48
C ASP A 205 7.31 13.62 -2.94
N VAL A 206 8.29 13.01 -3.60
CA VAL A 206 9.68 13.05 -3.16
C VAL A 206 10.61 13.30 -4.33
N ASN A 207 11.52 14.27 -4.17
CA ASN A 207 12.53 14.67 -5.17
C ASN A 207 11.96 15.20 -6.51
N GLU A 208 10.67 15.54 -6.58
CA GLU A 208 10.12 16.25 -7.74
C GLU A 208 10.46 17.76 -7.67
N PRO A 209 10.92 18.38 -8.77
CA PRO A 209 11.18 19.81 -8.80
C PRO A 209 9.86 20.59 -8.73
N LEU A 210 9.88 21.79 -8.12
CA LEU A 210 8.67 22.57 -7.84
C LEU A 210 7.78 22.81 -9.06
N TYR A 211 8.35 22.99 -10.25
CA TYR A 211 7.59 23.19 -11.49
C TYR A 211 6.84 21.93 -11.98
N ARG A 212 7.12 20.75 -11.42
CA ARG A 212 6.35 19.52 -11.67
C ARG A 212 5.31 19.27 -10.58
N ILE A 213 5.46 19.91 -9.43
CA ILE A 213 4.45 19.91 -8.36
C ILE A 213 3.32 20.88 -8.70
N ASP A 214 3.66 22.08 -9.19
CA ASP A 214 2.72 23.07 -9.75
C ASP A 214 2.09 22.58 -11.06
#